data_AF-G4R8Z5-F1
#
_entry.id   AF-G4R8Z5-F1
#
_cell.length_a   1.000
_cell.length_b   1.000
_cell.length_c   1.000
_cell.angle_alpha   90.00
_cell.angle_beta   90.00
_cell.angle_gamma   90.00
#
_symmetry.space_group_name_H-M   'P 1'
#
loop_
_entity.id
_entity.type
_entity.pdbx_description
1 polymer ?
#
loop_
_entity_poly.entity_id
_entity_poly.type
_entity_poly.pdbx_seq_one_letter_code
_entity_poly.pdbx_strand_id
1 'polypeptide(L)'
;MQKHLERHVPHSAAQMLALVADVDAYPQFIPHCERMDVRRDVANPNEKFDARMHIRFGPISQAYTSRIVVDPEAKTLRAKAVDGLFSHLDSIWRFTEDGQGTAIVFDIDFKIANPLIRSVAEPAFAAKQDEIMDAFIAEARRRYGA
;
A
#
# COMPACT_ATOMS: atom_id res chain seq x y z
N MET A 1 11.31 10.29 -4.16
CA MET A 1 10.52 10.39 -5.39
C MET A 1 9.09 10.36 -4.95
N GLN A 2 8.36 11.43 -5.26
CA GLN A 2 6.97 11.59 -4.86
C GLN A 2 6.06 11.21 -6.02
N LYS A 3 4.97 10.52 -5.70
CA LYS A 3 3.90 10.19 -6.64
C LYS A 3 2.56 10.38 -5.97
N HIS A 4 1.63 10.93 -6.73
CA HIS A 4 0.24 11.15 -6.36
C HIS A 4 -0.64 10.36 -7.32
N LEU A 5 -1.56 9.57 -6.80
CA LEU A 5 -2.52 8.79 -7.56
C LEU A 5 -3.92 9.06 -7.02
N GLU A 6 -4.86 9.28 -7.94
CA GLU A 6 -6.27 9.45 -7.62
C GLU A 6 -7.13 8.54 -8.51
N ARG A 7 -8.12 7.89 -7.90
CA ARG A 7 -9.09 7.01 -8.56
C ARG A 7 -10.45 7.10 -7.88
N HIS A 8 -11.53 7.00 -8.65
CA HIS A 8 -12.88 6.88 -8.11
C HIS A 8 -13.39 5.45 -8.25
N VAL A 9 -14.07 4.94 -7.23
CA VAL A 9 -14.65 3.58 -7.21
C VAL A 9 -16.08 3.58 -6.67
N PRO A 10 -16.96 2.68 -7.15
CA PRO A 10 -18.34 2.55 -6.67
C PRO A 10 -18.44 1.69 -5.39
N HIS A 11 -17.51 1.88 -4.46
CA HIS A 11 -17.46 1.17 -3.17
C HIS A 11 -17.36 2.20 -2.03
N SER A 12 -17.75 1.82 -0.81
CA SER A 12 -17.71 2.74 0.33
C SER A 12 -16.27 2.97 0.81
N ALA A 13 -16.03 4.10 1.49
CA ALA A 13 -14.72 4.42 2.02
C ALA A 13 -14.31 3.41 3.10
N ALA A 14 -15.28 2.88 3.84
CA ALA A 14 -15.07 1.81 4.80
C ALA A 14 -14.60 0.50 4.12
N GLN A 15 -15.21 0.13 2.99
CA GLN A 15 -14.79 -1.04 2.21
C GLN A 15 -13.36 -0.88 1.68
N MET A 16 -13.05 0.29 1.11
CA MET A 16 -11.71 0.54 0.56
C MET A 16 -10.64 0.62 1.64
N LEU A 17 -10.93 1.27 2.78
CA LEU A 17 -10.03 1.29 3.92
C LEU A 17 -9.77 -0.12 4.46
N ALA A 18 -10.81 -0.94 4.62
CA ALA A 18 -10.68 -2.31 5.10
C ALA A 18 -9.84 -3.17 4.14
N LEU A 19 -10.03 -3.01 2.82
CA LEU A 19 -9.24 -3.69 1.81
C LEU A 19 -7.75 -3.33 1.88
N VAL A 20 -7.41 -2.05 2.00
CA VAL A 20 -6.01 -1.60 2.10
C VAL A 20 -5.42 -1.89 3.49
N ALA A 21 -6.24 -2.01 4.54
CA ALA A 21 -5.78 -2.43 5.86
C ALA A 21 -5.51 -3.95 5.95
N ASP A 22 -6.14 -4.75 5.07
CA ASP A 22 -5.99 -6.21 5.01
C ASP A 22 -4.69 -6.63 4.31
N VAL A 23 -3.57 -6.27 4.93
CA VAL A 23 -2.23 -6.50 4.38
C VAL A 23 -1.88 -7.98 4.24
N ASP A 24 -2.46 -8.87 5.06
CA ASP A 24 -2.20 -10.32 4.96
C ASP A 24 -2.68 -10.90 3.63
N ALA A 25 -3.67 -10.27 3.00
CA ALA A 25 -4.20 -10.71 1.71
C ALA A 25 -3.39 -10.21 0.50
N TYR A 26 -2.44 -9.29 0.69
CA TYR A 26 -1.70 -8.67 -0.42
C TYR A 26 -1.02 -9.69 -1.36
N PRO A 27 -0.40 -10.80 -0.88
CA PRO A 27 0.19 -11.79 -1.78
C PRO A 27 -0.78 -12.45 -2.76
N GLN A 28 -2.09 -12.35 -2.51
CA GLN A 28 -3.11 -12.97 -3.34
C GLN A 28 -3.46 -12.13 -4.59
N PHE A 29 -3.23 -10.82 -4.55
CA PHE A 29 -3.70 -9.92 -5.61
C PHE A 29 -2.71 -8.80 -5.99
N ILE A 30 -1.77 -8.42 -5.12
CA ILE A 30 -0.77 -7.41 -5.46
C ILE A 30 0.33 -8.05 -6.30
N PRO A 31 0.59 -7.57 -7.53
CA PRO A 31 1.65 -8.09 -8.37
C PRO A 31 3.00 -8.04 -7.67
N HIS A 32 3.78 -9.11 -7.82
CA HIS A 32 5.13 -9.23 -7.25
C HIS A 32 5.20 -9.24 -5.71
N CYS A 33 4.08 -9.16 -4.99
CA CYS A 33 4.02 -9.40 -3.56
C CYS A 33 4.01 -10.91 -3.32
N GLU A 34 5.05 -11.43 -2.67
CA GLU A 34 5.18 -12.87 -2.46
C GLU A 34 4.70 -13.30 -1.09
N ARG A 35 4.94 -12.46 -0.10
CA ARG A 35 4.66 -12.76 1.30
C ARG A 35 4.55 -11.47 2.12
N MET A 36 3.69 -11.53 3.11
CA MET A 36 3.55 -10.53 4.15
C MET A 36 3.80 -11.19 5.51
N ASP A 37 4.75 -10.66 6.28
CA ASP A 37 4.94 -11.04 7.68
C ASP A 37 4.43 -9.89 8.56
N VAL A 38 3.32 -10.11 9.28
CA VAL A 38 2.62 -9.06 10.02
C VAL A 38 2.77 -9.24 11.53
N ARG A 39 3.21 -8.18 12.21
CA ARG A 39 3.31 -8.11 13.66
C ARG A 39 2.39 -7.01 14.19
N ARG A 40 1.27 -7.43 14.77
CA ARG A 40 0.23 -6.54 15.30
C ARG A 40 0.57 -6.00 16.69
N ASP A 41 0.14 -4.78 16.98
CA ASP A 41 0.18 -4.20 18.32
C ASP A 41 -0.79 -4.95 19.25
N VAL A 42 -0.46 -5.03 20.55
CA VAL A 42 -1.29 -5.77 21.53
C VAL A 42 -2.54 -4.97 21.92
N ALA A 43 -2.43 -3.65 22.03
CA ALA A 43 -3.53 -2.79 22.44
C ALA A 43 -4.47 -2.50 21.27
N ASN A 44 -3.90 -2.17 20.09
CA ASN A 44 -4.66 -1.74 18.92
C ASN A 44 -4.28 -2.53 17.65
N PRO A 45 -4.52 -3.86 17.61
CA PRO A 45 -3.99 -4.75 16.56
C PRO A 45 -4.44 -4.44 15.14
N ASN A 46 -5.59 -3.75 14.98
CA ASN A 46 -6.15 -3.38 13.67
C ASN A 46 -5.78 -1.96 13.24
N GLU A 47 -5.30 -1.12 14.16
CA GLU A 47 -4.97 0.28 13.88
C GLU A 47 -3.48 0.51 13.82
N LYS A 48 -2.67 -0.31 14.48
CA LYS A 48 -1.22 -0.13 14.50
C LYS A 48 -0.50 -1.48 14.43
N PHE A 49 0.35 -1.64 13.44
CA PHE A 49 1.11 -2.86 13.24
C PHE A 49 2.31 -2.64 12.34
N ASP A 50 3.32 -3.49 12.47
CA ASP A 50 4.47 -3.50 11.56
C ASP A 50 4.26 -4.66 10.57
N ALA A 51 4.41 -4.39 9.27
CA ALA A 51 4.26 -5.38 8.20
C ALA A 51 5.52 -5.42 7.33
N ARG A 52 6.08 -6.62 7.16
CA ARG A 52 7.21 -6.86 6.26
C ARG A 52 6.72 -7.44 4.94
N MET A 53 6.90 -6.68 3.87
CA MET A 53 6.53 -7.08 2.51
C MET A 53 7.75 -7.65 1.79
N HIS A 54 7.59 -8.85 1.23
CA HIS A 54 8.57 -9.48 0.35
C HIS A 54 8.14 -9.29 -1.09
N ILE A 55 9.03 -8.74 -1.90
CA ILE A 55 8.80 -8.41 -3.30
C ILE A 55 9.78 -9.15 -4.20
N ARG A 56 9.27 -9.66 -5.33
CA ARG A 56 10.11 -10.31 -6.34
C ARG A 56 9.81 -9.80 -7.75
N PHE A 57 10.81 -9.18 -8.36
CA PHE A 57 10.79 -8.68 -9.73
C PHE A 57 11.90 -9.35 -10.53
N GLY A 58 11.55 -10.40 -11.29
CA GLY A 58 12.54 -11.19 -12.04
C GLY A 58 13.61 -11.77 -11.10
N PRO A 59 14.92 -11.49 -11.31
CA PRO A 59 15.99 -11.99 -10.44
C PRO A 59 16.14 -11.21 -9.12
N ILE A 60 15.43 -10.10 -8.95
CA ILE A 60 15.53 -9.25 -7.76
C ILE A 60 14.51 -9.72 -6.73
N SER A 61 15.00 -10.17 -5.57
CA SER A 61 14.19 -10.42 -4.37
C SER A 61 14.60 -9.45 -3.28
N GLN A 62 13.65 -8.70 -2.74
CA GLN A 62 13.88 -7.70 -1.69
C GLN A 62 12.77 -7.76 -0.65
N ALA A 63 13.03 -7.22 0.54
CA ALA A 63 12.01 -7.05 1.56
C ALA A 63 12.19 -5.71 2.28
N TYR A 64 11.08 -5.15 2.73
CA TYR A 64 11.07 -3.95 3.56
C TYR A 64 9.96 -4.04 4.60
N THR A 65 10.18 -3.39 5.74
CA THR A 65 9.22 -3.36 6.84
C THR A 65 8.63 -1.97 6.96
N SER A 66 7.31 -1.87 6.99
CA SER A 66 6.59 -0.62 7.21
C SER A 66 5.81 -0.68 8.51
N ARG A 67 5.84 0.42 9.26
CA ARG A 67 4.88 0.69 10.31
C ARG A 67 3.60 1.25 9.70
N ILE A 68 2.50 0.58 9.97
CA ILE A 68 1.17 0.92 9.47
C ILE A 68 0.35 1.52 10.60
N VAL A 69 -0.33 2.61 10.28
CA VAL A 69 -1.29 3.28 11.16
C VAL A 69 -2.58 3.45 10.36
N VAL A 70 -3.67 2.88 10.86
CA VAL A 70 -5.01 3.00 10.29
C VAL A 70 -5.82 3.94 11.18
N ASP A 71 -6.48 4.92 10.57
CA ASP A 71 -7.39 5.84 11.23
C ASP A 71 -8.80 5.64 10.64
N PRO A 72 -9.67 4.87 11.32
CA PRO A 72 -11.03 4.60 10.86
C PRO A 72 -11.95 5.81 10.86
N GLU A 73 -11.69 6.83 11.70
CA GLU A 73 -12.50 8.04 11.79
C GLU A 73 -12.16 8.98 10.63
N ALA A 74 -10.88 9.24 10.41
CA ALA A 74 -10.41 10.07 9.30
C ALA A 74 -10.45 9.36 7.94
N LYS A 75 -10.73 8.05 7.91
CA LYS A 75 -10.67 7.18 6.73
C LYS A 75 -9.31 7.27 6.03
N THR A 76 -8.25 7.08 6.80
CA THR A 76 -6.88 7.10 6.27
C THR A 76 -6.06 5.89 6.71
N LEU A 77 -5.06 5.54 5.91
CA LEU A 77 -4.03 4.56 6.27
C LEU A 77 -2.68 5.12 5.88
N ARG A 78 -1.75 5.17 6.84
CA ARG A 78 -0.37 5.60 6.61
C ARG A 78 0.58 4.43 6.79
N ALA A 79 1.51 4.26 5.86
CA ALA A 79 2.58 3.28 5.97
C ALA A 79 3.94 3.97 5.82
N LYS A 80 4.81 3.82 6.82
CA LYS A 80 6.15 4.38 6.85
C LYS A 80 7.20 3.29 6.98
N ALA A 81 8.18 3.23 6.08
CA ALA A 81 9.28 2.26 6.21
C ALA A 81 10.09 2.52 7.49
N VAL A 82 10.41 1.42 8.17
CA VAL A 82 11.25 1.39 9.36
C VAL A 82 12.54 0.59 9.14
N ASP A 83 12.59 -0.25 8.10
CA ASP A 83 13.75 -1.07 7.72
C ASP A 83 13.67 -1.53 6.25
N GLY A 84 14.82 -1.85 5.65
CA GLY A 84 14.94 -2.58 4.38
C GLY A 84 15.38 -1.74 3.18
N LEU A 85 14.80 -2.04 2.01
CA LEU A 85 15.18 -1.51 0.69
C LEU A 85 15.19 0.03 0.60
N PHE A 86 14.34 0.68 1.37
CA PHE A 86 14.10 2.12 1.31
C PHE A 86 14.81 2.84 2.45
N SER A 87 15.59 3.87 2.12
CA SER A 87 16.07 4.84 3.13
C SER A 87 14.94 5.72 3.66
N HIS A 88 13.88 5.85 2.87
CA HIS A 88 12.67 6.60 3.18
C HIS A 88 11.54 6.00 2.37
N LEU A 89 10.42 5.75 3.01
CA LEU A 89 9.15 5.48 2.34
C LEU A 89 8.08 5.98 3.31
N ASP A 90 7.24 6.89 2.83
CA ASP A 90 6.10 7.40 3.56
C ASP A 90 4.95 7.47 2.57
N SER A 91 3.86 6.79 2.91
CA SER A 91 2.70 6.69 2.04
C SER A 91 1.43 6.89 2.84
N ILE A 92 0.45 7.55 2.24
CA ILE A 92 -0.86 7.79 2.84
C ILE A 92 -1.95 7.53 1.83
N TRP A 93 -2.91 6.71 2.25
CA TRP A 93 -4.18 6.50 1.60
C TRP A 93 -5.23 7.37 2.29
N ARG A 94 -6.06 8.04 1.51
CA ARG A 94 -7.25 8.76 1.97
C ARG A 94 -8.44 8.32 1.16
N PHE A 95 -9.55 8.08 1.84
CA PHE A 95 -10.79 7.63 1.23
C PHE A 95 -11.88 8.64 1.57
N THR A 96 -12.46 9.27 0.55
CA THR A 96 -13.50 10.30 0.72
C THR A 96 -14.74 9.90 -0.07
N GLU A 97 -15.87 9.71 0.63
CA GLU A 97 -17.14 9.43 -0.02
C GLU A 97 -17.75 10.71 -0.60
N ASP A 98 -18.32 10.60 -1.79
CA ASP A 98 -19.01 11.71 -2.49
C ASP A 98 -20.50 11.43 -2.75
N GLY A 99 -21.02 10.33 -2.16
CA GLY A 99 -22.39 9.87 -2.33
C GLY A 99 -22.65 9.04 -3.59
N GLN A 100 -21.71 8.98 -4.54
CA GLN A 100 -21.76 8.08 -5.71
C GLN A 100 -20.71 6.97 -5.63
N GLY A 101 -19.76 7.10 -4.70
CA GLY A 101 -18.72 6.12 -4.43
C GLY A 101 -17.69 6.73 -3.49
N THR A 102 -16.43 6.37 -3.73
CA THR A 102 -15.28 6.85 -2.97
C THR A 102 -14.19 7.35 -3.91
N ALA A 103 -13.74 8.58 -3.69
CA ALA A 103 -12.47 9.08 -4.20
C ALA A 103 -11.33 8.54 -3.33
N ILE A 104 -10.41 7.81 -3.96
CA ILE A 104 -9.20 7.25 -3.36
C ILE A 104 -8.04 8.13 -3.75
N VAL A 105 -7.37 8.70 -2.76
CA VAL A 105 -6.11 9.42 -2.95
C VAL A 105 -4.99 8.62 -2.30
N PHE A 106 -3.97 8.29 -3.10
CA PHE A 106 -2.76 7.63 -2.64
C PHE A 106 -1.54 8.50 -2.94
N ASP A 107 -0.95 9.04 -1.89
CA ASP A 107 0.33 9.75 -1.95
C ASP A 107 1.44 8.83 -1.45
N ILE A 108 2.54 8.76 -2.18
CA ILE A 108 3.74 8.04 -1.76
C ILE A 108 4.99 8.85 -2.07
N ASP A 109 5.88 8.98 -1.09
CA ASP A 109 7.24 9.46 -1.27
C ASP A 109 8.22 8.41 -0.77
N PHE A 110 9.17 8.02 -1.63
CA PHE A 110 10.13 6.98 -1.32
C PHE A 110 11.53 7.28 -1.87
N LYS A 111 12.55 6.67 -1.27
CA LYS A 111 13.95 6.80 -1.70
C LYS A 111 14.70 5.50 -1.46
N ILE A 112 15.32 4.96 -2.50
CA ILE A 112 16.11 3.72 -2.40
C ILE A 112 17.38 3.99 -1.58
N ALA A 113 17.65 3.09 -0.62
CA ALA A 113 18.78 3.23 0.29
C ALA A 113 20.12 3.14 -0.45
N ASN A 114 20.27 2.13 -1.32
CA ASN A 114 21.51 1.92 -2.06
C ASN A 114 21.65 2.94 -3.21
N PRO A 115 22.65 3.84 -3.15
CA PRO A 115 22.82 4.89 -4.16
C PRO A 115 23.21 4.34 -5.54
N LEU A 116 23.83 3.16 -5.63
CA LEU A 116 24.31 2.59 -6.89
C LEU A 116 23.18 2.17 -7.81
N ILE A 117 22.07 1.68 -7.24
CA ILE A 117 20.92 1.17 -8.02
C ILE A 117 19.76 2.19 -8.11
N ARG A 118 19.86 3.31 -7.38
CA ARG A 118 18.78 4.27 -7.19
C ARG A 118 18.19 4.76 -8.51
N SER A 119 19.04 5.17 -9.45
CA SER A 119 18.64 5.76 -10.73
C SER A 119 17.81 4.84 -11.62
N VAL A 120 17.94 3.53 -11.44
CA VAL A 120 17.20 2.51 -12.22
C VAL A 120 16.01 2.00 -11.42
N ALA A 121 16.19 1.76 -10.12
CA ALA A 121 15.15 1.20 -9.27
C ALA A 121 14.00 2.19 -9.04
N GLU A 122 14.28 3.47 -8.72
CA GLU A 122 13.22 4.43 -8.38
C GLU A 122 12.18 4.63 -9.50
N PRO A 123 12.57 4.86 -10.77
CA PRO A 123 11.60 4.96 -11.87
C PRO A 123 10.80 3.67 -12.07
N ALA A 124 11.44 2.51 -11.95
CA ALA A 124 10.76 1.22 -12.09
C ALA A 124 9.70 1.01 -10.99
N PHE A 125 10.04 1.30 -9.73
CA PHE A 125 9.09 1.24 -8.61
C PHE A 125 7.93 2.22 -8.78
N ALA A 126 8.20 3.43 -9.28
CA ALA A 126 7.17 4.41 -9.53
C ALA A 126 6.22 4.01 -10.66
N ALA A 127 6.74 3.44 -11.75
CA ALA A 127 5.94 2.94 -12.87
C ALA A 127 4.98 1.83 -12.42
N LYS A 128 5.37 1.02 -11.44
CA LYS A 128 4.54 -0.06 -10.87
C LYS A 128 3.41 0.41 -9.94
N GLN A 129 3.41 1.66 -9.48
CA GLN A 129 2.36 2.15 -8.56
C GLN A 129 0.97 2.17 -9.20
N ASP A 130 0.86 2.44 -10.50
CA ASP A 130 -0.44 2.37 -11.20
C ASP A 130 -0.97 0.92 -11.23
N GLU A 131 -0.09 -0.05 -11.47
CA GLU A 131 -0.44 -1.48 -11.46
C GLU A 131 -0.91 -1.94 -10.07
N ILE A 132 -0.28 -1.42 -9.00
CA ILE A 132 -0.71 -1.68 -7.62
C ILE A 132 -2.10 -1.09 -7.37
N MET A 133 -2.33 0.15 -7.78
CA MET A 133 -3.65 0.81 -7.64
C MET A 133 -4.74 0.02 -8.40
N ASP A 134 -4.45 -0.40 -9.63
CA ASP A 134 -5.40 -1.17 -10.44
C ASP A 134 -5.69 -2.55 -9.81
N ALA A 135 -4.69 -3.18 -9.19
CA ALA A 135 -4.88 -4.43 -8.43
C ALA A 135 -5.83 -4.25 -7.25
N PHE A 136 -5.73 -3.15 -6.49
CA PHE A 136 -6.69 -2.83 -5.42
C PHE A 136 -8.11 -2.62 -5.95
N ILE A 137 -8.27 -1.92 -7.08
CA ILE A 137 -9.59 -1.69 -7.69
C ILE A 137 -10.19 -3.01 -8.17
N ALA A 138 -9.39 -3.87 -8.80
CA ALA A 138 -9.83 -5.19 -9.24
C ALA A 138 -10.25 -6.06 -8.06
N GLU A 139 -9.48 -6.03 -6.97
CA GLU A 139 -9.80 -6.78 -5.76
C GLU A 139 -11.05 -6.25 -5.05
N ALA A 140 -11.27 -4.92 -5.03
CA ALA A 140 -12.50 -4.33 -4.51
C ALA A 140 -13.72 -4.82 -5.29
N ARG A 141 -13.64 -4.84 -6.63
CA ARG A 141 -14.71 -5.41 -7.48
C ARG A 141 -14.94 -6.88 -7.19
N ARG A 142 -13.88 -7.66 -6.95
CA ARG A 142 -14.01 -9.09 -6.63
C ARG A 142 -14.63 -9.34 -5.26
N ARG A 143 -14.29 -8.54 -4.25
CA ARG A 143 -14.80 -8.69 -2.86
C ARG A 143 -16.19 -8.11 -2.64
N TYR A 144 -16.50 -7.01 -3.32
CA TYR A 144 -17.68 -6.18 -3.04
C TYR A 144 -18.57 -5.93 -4.25
N GLY A 145 -18.17 -6.37 -5.45
CA GLY A 145 -19.06 -6.38 -6.61
C GLY A 145 -20.19 -7.38 -6.40
N ALA A 146 -21.41 -6.93 -6.69
CA ALA A 146 -22.59 -7.78 -6.78
C ALA A 146 -22.65 -8.46 -8.15
#